data_AF-A0A0X3W2E3-F1
#
_entry.id   AF-A0A0X3W2E3-F1
#
_cell.length_a   1.000
_cell.length_b   1.000
_cell.length_c   1.000
_cell.angle_alpha   90.00
_cell.angle_beta   90.00
_cell.angle_gamma   90.00
#
_symmetry.space_group_name_H-M   'P 1'
#
loop_
_entity.id
_entity.type
_entity.pdbx_description
1 polymer ?
#
loop_
_entity_poly.entity_id
_entity_poly.type
_entity_poly.pdbx_seq_one_letter_code
_entity_poly.pdbx_strand_id
1 'polypeptide(L)'
;MERVAARPQAVWLNEDGPGATVRAQVEAASKQGRTAVLVAYFIPHRDCGAYSAGGAHDAAQYRAYIDDFAAGLGATGAYVIVEPDAVAHMVAGCKGAAAGERYELLAHAARTLKRVPNTKVYLDAGNAGWIPDERRLVGPLRAAGIAAADGFALNVANHYTDAASTAYGHRLVRALGGGVRFVVDSSRNGNGPYVGVDAWCNPPGRALGTPPTTRTGDASLDAYLWVKRPGESDGTCRGGPKAGQWWPEYALGLARRAKDQPPGA
;
A
#
# COMPACT_ATOMS: atom_id res chain seq x y z
N MET A 1 13.39 -11.35 15.80
CA MET A 1 13.03 -11.62 14.40
C MET A 1 11.63 -12.21 14.26
N GLU A 2 11.17 -13.05 15.18
CA GLU A 2 9.80 -13.61 15.18
C GLU A 2 8.69 -12.53 15.10
N ARG A 3 8.85 -11.41 15.81
CA ARG A 3 7.92 -10.25 15.74
C ARG A 3 7.70 -9.70 14.32
N VAL A 4 8.60 -9.98 13.39
CA VAL A 4 8.48 -9.61 11.97
C VAL A 4 8.04 -10.82 11.15
N ALA A 5 8.76 -11.94 11.23
CA ALA A 5 8.57 -13.09 10.35
C ALA A 5 7.24 -13.85 10.59
N ALA A 6 6.72 -13.86 11.82
CA ALA A 6 5.49 -14.56 12.17
C ALA A 6 4.21 -13.77 11.81
N ARG A 7 4.35 -12.55 11.24
CA ARG A 7 3.23 -11.68 10.91
C ARG A 7 2.96 -11.68 9.41
N PRO A 8 1.68 -11.70 8.98
CA PRO A 8 1.36 -11.59 7.57
C PRO A 8 1.84 -10.23 7.05
N GLN A 9 2.39 -10.22 5.84
CA GLN A 9 2.88 -9.02 5.17
C GLN A 9 2.44 -9.09 3.71
N ALA A 10 2.33 -7.95 3.05
CA ALA A 10 1.97 -7.95 1.64
C ALA A 10 3.12 -8.44 0.75
N VAL A 11 2.75 -9.10 -0.34
CA VAL A 11 3.67 -9.44 -1.44
C VAL A 11 3.58 -8.34 -2.48
N TRP A 12 4.72 -7.77 -2.87
CA TRP A 12 4.81 -6.70 -3.85
C TRP A 12 5.12 -7.27 -5.23
N LEU A 13 4.29 -6.95 -6.21
CA LEU A 13 4.41 -7.44 -7.58
C LEU A 13 4.72 -6.25 -8.47
N ASN A 14 5.92 -6.22 -9.03
CA ASN A 14 6.47 -5.05 -9.69
C ASN A 14 7.28 -5.38 -10.96
N GLU A 15 7.01 -6.55 -11.54
CA GLU A 15 7.61 -7.09 -12.75
C GLU A 15 6.51 -7.68 -13.64
N ASP A 16 6.81 -7.91 -14.92
CA ASP A 16 5.90 -8.55 -15.88
C ASP A 16 5.52 -9.98 -15.46
N GLY A 17 4.38 -10.45 -15.98
CA GLY A 17 3.89 -11.80 -15.73
C GLY A 17 3.57 -12.13 -14.26
N PRO A 18 2.91 -11.24 -13.48
CA PRO A 18 2.68 -11.47 -12.05
C PRO A 18 1.74 -12.64 -11.77
N GLY A 19 0.94 -13.09 -12.74
CA GLY A 19 -0.18 -14.01 -12.56
C GLY A 19 0.20 -15.35 -11.94
N ALA A 20 1.35 -15.92 -12.31
CA ALA A 20 1.85 -17.15 -11.71
C ALA A 20 2.19 -16.97 -10.22
N THR A 21 2.86 -15.87 -9.87
CA THR A 21 3.19 -15.53 -8.48
C THR A 21 1.93 -15.23 -7.69
N VAL A 22 1.00 -14.43 -8.24
CA VAL A 22 -0.28 -14.12 -7.60
C VAL A 22 -1.03 -15.41 -7.27
N ARG A 23 -1.16 -16.33 -8.24
CA ARG A 23 -1.82 -17.62 -8.05
C ARG A 23 -1.19 -18.43 -6.92
N ALA A 24 0.14 -18.55 -6.94
CA ALA A 24 0.87 -19.28 -5.90
C ALA A 24 0.63 -18.69 -4.50
N GLN A 25 0.60 -17.36 -4.37
CA GLN A 25 0.38 -16.69 -3.08
C GLN A 25 -1.06 -16.86 -2.58
N VAL A 26 -2.07 -16.67 -3.43
CA VAL A 26 -3.47 -16.81 -3.00
C VAL A 26 -3.80 -18.27 -2.65
N GLU A 27 -3.27 -19.24 -3.40
CA GLU A 27 -3.44 -20.66 -3.08
C GLU A 27 -2.74 -21.06 -1.79
N ALA A 28 -1.51 -20.58 -1.55
CA ALA A 28 -0.77 -20.85 -0.33
C ALA A 28 -1.48 -20.26 0.90
N ALA A 29 -2.03 -19.05 0.80
CA ALA A 29 -2.82 -18.43 1.87
C ALA A 29 -4.11 -19.22 2.12
N SER A 30 -4.85 -19.57 1.05
CA SER A 30 -6.12 -20.30 1.13
C SER A 30 -5.96 -21.68 1.78
N LYS A 31 -4.89 -22.42 1.45
CA LYS A 31 -4.55 -23.70 2.09
C LYS A 31 -4.35 -23.61 3.61
N GLN A 32 -4.07 -22.41 4.13
CA GLN A 32 -3.91 -22.14 5.56
C GLN A 32 -5.14 -21.46 6.17
N GLY A 33 -6.25 -21.34 5.44
CA GLY A 33 -7.44 -20.59 5.87
C GLY A 33 -7.19 -19.10 6.04
N ARG A 34 -6.24 -18.53 5.29
CA ARG A 34 -5.83 -17.13 5.35
C ARG A 34 -6.12 -16.42 4.04
N THR A 35 -6.19 -15.09 4.09
CA THR A 35 -6.32 -14.23 2.90
C THR A 35 -4.97 -13.60 2.58
N ALA A 36 -4.59 -13.63 1.31
CA ALA A 36 -3.37 -12.95 0.84
C ALA A 36 -3.57 -11.43 0.81
N VAL A 37 -2.48 -10.69 1.04
CA VAL A 37 -2.39 -9.24 0.80
C VAL A 37 -1.34 -9.05 -0.28
N LEU A 38 -1.72 -8.41 -1.37
CA LEU A 38 -0.89 -8.23 -2.56
C LEU A 38 -0.82 -6.75 -2.92
N VAL A 39 0.29 -6.31 -3.48
CA VAL A 39 0.49 -4.94 -3.96
C VAL A 39 0.78 -4.98 -5.45
N ALA A 40 -0.10 -4.37 -6.24
CA ALA A 40 0.19 -4.05 -7.63
C ALA A 40 1.04 -2.78 -7.65
N TYR A 41 2.29 -2.87 -8.10
CA TYR A 41 3.25 -1.75 -8.05
C TYR A 41 4.06 -1.65 -9.34
N PHE A 42 3.39 -1.47 -10.47
CA PHE A 42 4.00 -1.49 -11.80
C PHE A 42 3.57 -0.33 -12.70
N ILE A 43 3.00 0.75 -12.16
CA ILE A 43 2.58 1.91 -12.97
C ILE A 43 3.74 2.53 -13.76
N PRO A 44 3.55 2.95 -15.03
CA PRO A 44 4.56 3.68 -15.77
C PRO A 44 5.02 4.96 -15.07
N HIS A 45 6.30 5.30 -15.21
CA HIS A 45 6.94 6.42 -14.51
C HIS A 45 6.79 6.33 -12.99
N ARG A 46 6.93 5.12 -12.43
CA ARG A 46 6.79 4.87 -11.00
C ARG A 46 7.77 5.73 -10.21
N ASP A 47 7.32 6.21 -9.05
CA ASP A 47 8.10 7.04 -8.12
C ASP A 47 8.68 8.33 -8.77
N CYS A 48 8.19 8.70 -9.95
CA CYS A 48 8.63 9.88 -10.70
C CYS A 48 10.15 10.00 -10.86
N GLY A 49 10.83 8.84 -10.96
CA GLY A 49 12.27 8.76 -11.12
C GLY A 49 13.09 8.79 -9.83
N ALA A 50 12.47 8.71 -8.65
CA ALA A 50 13.19 8.65 -7.37
C ALA A 50 13.69 7.21 -7.04
N TYR A 51 13.85 6.87 -5.77
CA TYR A 51 14.59 5.67 -5.32
C TYR A 51 13.97 4.34 -5.76
N SER A 52 12.66 4.30 -5.99
CA SER A 52 11.89 3.13 -6.43
C SER A 52 11.42 3.25 -7.88
N ALA A 53 12.10 4.07 -8.69
CA ALA A 53 11.82 4.22 -10.11
C ALA A 53 11.71 2.88 -10.86
N GLY A 54 10.88 2.86 -11.90
CA GLY A 54 10.61 1.68 -12.71
C GLY A 54 9.14 1.66 -13.15
N GLY A 55 8.56 0.46 -13.15
CA GLY A 55 7.21 0.22 -13.65
C GLY A 55 7.20 -0.14 -15.12
N ALA A 56 5.99 -0.28 -15.66
CA ALA A 56 5.79 -0.59 -17.06
C ALA A 56 6.36 0.51 -17.98
N HIS A 57 6.85 0.12 -19.15
CA HIS A 57 7.38 1.06 -20.13
C HIS A 57 6.28 1.90 -20.79
N ASP A 58 5.05 1.37 -20.88
CA ASP A 58 3.89 2.06 -21.43
C ASP A 58 2.56 1.57 -20.84
N ALA A 59 1.47 2.20 -21.29
CA ALA A 59 0.12 1.87 -20.88
C ALA A 59 -0.35 0.47 -21.31
N ALA A 60 0.15 -0.06 -22.43
CA ALA A 60 -0.24 -1.37 -22.94
C ALA A 60 0.32 -2.49 -22.06
N GLN A 61 1.61 -2.39 -21.71
CA GLN A 61 2.25 -3.32 -20.79
C GLN A 61 1.58 -3.28 -19.41
N TYR A 62 1.24 -2.08 -18.91
CA TYR A 62 0.55 -1.97 -17.62
C TYR A 62 -0.81 -2.68 -17.60
N ARG A 63 -1.61 -2.53 -18.68
CA ARG A 63 -2.90 -3.21 -18.79
C ARG A 63 -2.73 -4.73 -18.83
N ALA A 64 -1.76 -5.22 -19.60
CA ALA A 64 -1.44 -6.65 -19.65
C ALA A 64 -1.00 -7.19 -18.28
N TYR A 65 -0.18 -6.44 -17.55
CA TYR A 65 0.22 -6.76 -16.18
C TYR A 65 -0.99 -6.90 -15.24
N ILE A 66 -1.93 -5.95 -15.28
CA ILE A 66 -3.15 -6.00 -14.46
C ILE A 66 -4.06 -7.18 -14.85
N ASP A 67 -4.20 -7.44 -16.14
CA ASP A 67 -5.05 -8.53 -16.64
C ASP A 67 -4.48 -9.89 -16.22
N ASP A 68 -3.15 -10.06 -16.28
CA ASP A 68 -2.46 -11.26 -15.79
C ASP A 68 -2.52 -11.38 -14.25
N PHE A 69 -2.39 -10.26 -13.52
CA PHE A 69 -2.59 -10.23 -12.07
C PHE A 69 -3.99 -10.73 -11.72
N ALA A 70 -5.02 -10.21 -12.40
CA ALA A 70 -6.41 -10.62 -12.18
C ALA A 70 -6.65 -12.10 -12.51
N ALA A 71 -6.03 -12.62 -13.57
CA ALA A 71 -6.07 -14.05 -13.90
C ALA A 71 -5.41 -14.92 -12.82
N GLY A 72 -4.35 -14.42 -12.17
CA GLY A 72 -3.68 -15.09 -11.05
C GLY A 72 -4.55 -15.20 -9.79
N LEU A 73 -5.38 -14.19 -9.50
CA LEU A 73 -6.24 -14.18 -8.30
C LEU A 73 -7.27 -15.33 -8.29
N GLY A 74 -7.79 -15.70 -9.46
CA GLY A 74 -8.80 -16.75 -9.62
C GLY A 74 -10.03 -16.54 -8.73
N ALA A 75 -10.71 -17.62 -8.35
CA ALA A 75 -11.87 -17.52 -7.45
C ALA A 75 -11.51 -17.24 -5.97
N THR A 76 -10.23 -17.36 -5.61
CA THR A 76 -9.75 -17.20 -4.23
C THR A 76 -9.78 -15.74 -3.78
N GLY A 77 -9.37 -14.83 -4.66
CA GLY A 77 -9.28 -13.40 -4.35
C GLY A 77 -8.22 -13.06 -3.31
N ALA A 78 -8.10 -11.76 -3.01
CA ALA A 78 -7.12 -11.21 -2.06
C ALA A 78 -7.53 -9.79 -1.61
N TYR A 79 -6.82 -9.25 -0.62
CA TYR A 79 -6.69 -7.79 -0.49
C TYR A 79 -5.62 -7.32 -1.50
N VAL A 80 -5.97 -6.37 -2.35
CA VAL A 80 -5.08 -5.80 -3.36
C VAL A 80 -4.95 -4.30 -3.14
N ILE A 81 -3.73 -3.88 -2.83
CA ILE A 81 -3.33 -2.47 -2.75
C ILE A 81 -2.80 -2.07 -4.13
N VAL A 82 -3.42 -1.05 -4.73
CA VAL A 82 -3.14 -0.65 -6.11
C VAL A 82 -2.28 0.60 -6.11
N GLU A 83 -1.09 0.44 -6.66
CA GLU A 83 -0.11 1.47 -7.00
C GLU A 83 0.13 2.50 -5.88
N PRO A 84 0.81 2.08 -4.80
CA PRO A 84 1.34 2.99 -3.79
C PRO A 84 1.90 4.27 -4.41
N ASP A 85 1.50 5.40 -3.82
CA ASP A 85 1.92 6.76 -4.14
C ASP A 85 1.42 7.31 -5.49
N ALA A 86 0.85 6.49 -6.38
CA ALA A 86 0.59 6.90 -7.77
C ALA A 86 -0.37 8.09 -7.89
N VAL A 87 -1.43 8.13 -7.08
CA VAL A 87 -2.38 9.27 -7.03
C VAL A 87 -1.74 10.47 -6.34
N ALA A 88 -1.10 10.25 -5.18
CA ALA A 88 -0.50 11.30 -4.37
C ALA A 88 0.62 12.05 -5.12
N HIS A 89 1.46 11.34 -5.90
CA HIS A 89 2.49 11.94 -6.75
C HIS A 89 1.90 12.95 -7.73
N MET A 90 0.80 12.60 -8.40
CA MET A 90 0.18 13.52 -9.36
C MET A 90 -0.37 14.77 -8.66
N VAL A 91 -0.99 14.60 -7.49
CA VAL A 91 -1.45 15.73 -6.68
C VAL A 91 -0.29 16.59 -6.18
N ALA A 92 0.85 15.99 -5.86
CA ALA A 92 2.07 16.65 -5.42
C ALA A 92 2.87 17.30 -6.56
N GLY A 93 2.44 17.17 -7.82
CA GLY A 93 3.09 17.80 -8.97
C GLY A 93 4.26 17.01 -9.54
N CYS A 94 4.21 15.68 -9.44
CA CYS A 94 5.13 14.79 -10.14
C CYS A 94 5.25 15.16 -11.62
N LYS A 95 6.48 15.39 -12.06
CA LYS A 95 6.83 15.64 -13.45
C LYS A 95 7.16 14.31 -14.14
N GLY A 96 6.88 14.21 -15.44
CA GLY A 96 7.24 13.05 -16.25
C GLY A 96 6.13 12.00 -16.44
N ALA A 97 4.94 12.21 -15.88
CA ALA A 97 3.76 11.40 -16.16
C ALA A 97 2.56 12.29 -16.49
N ALA A 98 1.71 11.86 -17.43
CA ALA A 98 0.45 12.53 -17.71
C ALA A 98 -0.62 12.08 -16.70
N ALA A 99 -1.22 13.04 -15.97
CA ALA A 99 -2.18 12.72 -14.92
C ALA A 99 -3.40 11.94 -15.44
N GLY A 100 -3.93 12.34 -16.60
CA GLY A 100 -5.07 11.68 -17.24
C GLY A 100 -4.77 10.21 -17.57
N GLU A 101 -3.64 9.92 -18.23
CA GLU A 101 -3.26 8.55 -18.55
C GLU A 101 -3.06 7.70 -17.29
N ARG A 102 -2.35 8.24 -16.29
CA ARG A 102 -2.15 7.53 -15.02
C ARG A 102 -3.47 7.18 -14.35
N TYR A 103 -4.39 8.14 -14.26
CA TYR A 103 -5.71 7.88 -13.65
C TYR A 103 -6.51 6.85 -14.44
N GLU A 104 -6.47 6.88 -15.78
CA GLU A 104 -7.13 5.85 -16.60
C GLU A 104 -6.54 4.45 -16.42
N LEU A 105 -5.23 4.34 -16.21
CA LEU A 105 -4.57 3.07 -15.89
C LEU A 105 -4.98 2.56 -14.50
N LEU A 106 -5.03 3.42 -13.49
CA LEU A 106 -5.53 3.06 -12.16
C LEU A 106 -7.01 2.66 -12.21
N ALA A 107 -7.82 3.34 -13.02
CA ALA A 107 -9.23 3.00 -13.20
C ALA A 107 -9.41 1.65 -13.91
N HIS A 108 -8.51 1.32 -14.85
CA HIS A 108 -8.43 -0.04 -15.42
C HIS A 108 -8.12 -1.07 -14.35
N ALA A 109 -7.09 -0.84 -13.52
CA ALA A 109 -6.74 -1.72 -12.40
C ALA A 109 -7.92 -1.94 -11.46
N ALA A 110 -8.55 -0.87 -10.99
CA ALA A 110 -9.72 -0.95 -10.10
C ALA A 110 -10.85 -1.79 -10.70
N ARG A 111 -11.26 -1.48 -11.94
CA ARG A 111 -12.36 -2.20 -12.61
C ARG A 111 -12.01 -3.66 -12.89
N THR A 112 -10.79 -3.95 -13.33
CA THR A 112 -10.39 -5.32 -13.68
C THR A 112 -10.26 -6.21 -12.46
N LEU A 113 -9.58 -5.74 -11.41
CA LEU A 113 -9.40 -6.50 -10.18
C LEU A 113 -10.74 -6.70 -9.45
N LYS A 114 -11.65 -5.72 -9.47
CA LYS A 114 -12.96 -5.84 -8.80
C LYS A 114 -13.88 -6.88 -9.45
N ARG A 115 -13.71 -7.18 -10.74
CA ARG A 115 -14.47 -8.26 -11.40
C ARG A 115 -14.12 -9.65 -10.87
N VAL A 116 -12.99 -9.80 -10.17
CA VAL A 116 -12.57 -11.06 -9.59
C VAL A 116 -13.31 -11.29 -8.26
N PRO A 117 -13.98 -12.44 -8.06
CA PRO A 117 -14.64 -12.77 -6.80
C PRO A 117 -13.70 -12.68 -5.60
N ASN A 118 -14.26 -12.43 -4.41
CA ASN A 118 -13.52 -12.40 -3.15
C ASN A 118 -12.33 -11.42 -3.10
N THR A 119 -12.25 -10.48 -4.05
CA THR A 119 -11.15 -9.51 -4.14
C THR A 119 -11.58 -8.17 -3.55
N LYS A 120 -10.78 -7.68 -2.59
CA LYS A 120 -10.90 -6.36 -1.98
C LYS A 120 -9.86 -5.42 -2.58
N VAL A 121 -10.30 -4.36 -3.26
CA VAL A 121 -9.42 -3.46 -4.01
C VAL A 121 -9.33 -2.11 -3.32
N TYR A 122 -8.11 -1.66 -3.03
CA TYR A 122 -7.84 -0.36 -2.42
C TYR A 122 -6.84 0.44 -3.26
N LEU A 123 -7.28 1.58 -3.81
CA LEU A 123 -6.37 2.52 -4.47
C LEU A 123 -5.52 3.23 -3.42
N ASP A 124 -4.22 3.36 -3.61
CA ASP A 124 -3.41 4.14 -2.66
C ASP A 124 -3.77 5.63 -2.70
N ALA A 125 -3.87 6.23 -1.51
CA ALA A 125 -4.21 7.63 -1.29
C ALA A 125 -3.13 8.39 -0.49
N GLY A 126 -1.89 7.89 -0.49
CA GLY A 126 -0.77 8.51 0.20
C GLY A 126 -0.92 8.51 1.72
N ASN A 127 -0.61 9.64 2.35
CA ASN A 127 -0.59 9.74 3.82
C ASN A 127 -0.89 11.16 4.32
N ALA A 128 -1.19 11.24 5.62
CA ALA A 128 -1.74 12.43 6.27
C ALA A 128 -0.84 13.67 6.27
N GLY A 129 0.49 13.51 6.12
CA GLY A 129 1.39 14.67 6.06
C GLY A 129 1.91 14.98 4.67
N TRP A 130 1.70 14.11 3.69
CA TRP A 130 2.08 14.40 2.31
C TRP A 130 1.04 15.27 1.58
N ILE A 131 -0.23 14.89 1.69
CA ILE A 131 -1.35 15.69 1.17
C ILE A 131 -2.23 16.09 2.37
N PRO A 132 -1.86 17.12 3.16
CA PRO A 132 -2.57 17.43 4.41
C PRO A 132 -4.04 17.80 4.22
N ASP A 133 -4.35 18.45 3.09
CA ASP A 133 -5.74 18.69 2.65
C ASP A 133 -6.22 17.51 1.80
N GLU A 134 -6.89 16.56 2.44
CA GLU A 134 -7.38 15.35 1.80
C GLU A 134 -8.35 15.60 0.63
N ARG A 135 -9.00 16.77 0.59
CA ARG A 135 -9.97 17.12 -0.47
C ARG A 135 -9.31 17.18 -1.84
N ARG A 136 -8.00 17.46 -1.88
CA ARG A 136 -7.21 17.46 -3.12
C ARG A 136 -7.12 16.07 -3.76
N LEU A 137 -7.39 14.99 -3.02
CA LEU A 137 -7.42 13.63 -3.55
C LEU A 137 -8.79 13.24 -4.14
N VAL A 138 -9.88 13.97 -3.86
CA VAL A 138 -11.24 13.56 -4.25
C VAL A 138 -11.39 13.45 -5.76
N GLY A 139 -11.02 14.50 -6.51
CA GLY A 139 -11.05 14.49 -7.97
C GLY A 139 -10.14 13.40 -8.57
N PRO A 140 -8.85 13.36 -8.19
CA PRO A 140 -7.91 12.33 -8.60
C PRO A 140 -8.37 10.89 -8.34
N LEU A 141 -8.88 10.58 -7.14
CA LEU A 141 -9.38 9.23 -6.81
C LEU A 141 -10.62 8.87 -7.62
N ARG A 142 -11.53 9.83 -7.86
CA ARG A 142 -12.68 9.64 -8.76
C ARG A 142 -12.23 9.31 -10.18
N ALA A 143 -11.28 10.07 -10.72
CA ALA A 143 -10.69 9.80 -12.03
C ALA A 143 -9.96 8.45 -12.07
N ALA A 144 -9.30 8.06 -10.98
CA ALA A 144 -8.61 6.78 -10.82
C ALA A 144 -9.57 5.59 -10.58
N GLY A 145 -10.89 5.80 -10.62
CA GLY A 145 -11.87 4.72 -10.57
C GLY A 145 -12.22 4.22 -9.17
N ILE A 146 -12.07 5.04 -8.12
CA ILE A 146 -12.42 4.67 -6.74
C ILE A 146 -13.86 4.13 -6.59
N ALA A 147 -14.78 4.57 -7.44
CA ALA A 147 -16.17 4.09 -7.44
C ALA A 147 -16.32 2.59 -7.76
N ALA A 148 -15.33 2.01 -8.44
CA ALA A 148 -15.27 0.57 -8.70
C ALA A 148 -14.48 -0.20 -7.63
N ALA A 149 -13.71 0.48 -6.77
CA ALA A 149 -12.92 -0.14 -5.71
C ALA A 149 -13.74 -0.32 -4.42
N ASP A 150 -13.23 -1.09 -3.46
CA ASP A 150 -13.81 -1.14 -2.11
C ASP A 150 -13.44 0.12 -1.31
N GLY A 151 -12.31 0.74 -1.64
CA GLY A 151 -11.82 1.88 -0.89
C GLY A 151 -10.42 2.34 -1.29
N PHE A 152 -9.73 2.93 -0.33
CA PHE A 152 -8.37 3.41 -0.49
C PHE A 152 -7.40 2.92 0.60
N ALA A 153 -6.11 2.88 0.29
CA ALA A 153 -5.05 2.56 1.23
C ALA A 153 -4.36 3.84 1.71
N LEU A 154 -3.94 3.85 2.97
CA LEU A 154 -3.20 4.96 3.57
C LEU A 154 -1.90 4.49 4.20
N ASN A 155 -0.95 5.41 4.27
CA ASN A 155 0.28 5.29 5.04
C ASN A 155 1.23 4.20 4.53
N VAL A 156 1.02 3.69 3.32
CA VAL A 156 1.86 2.65 2.72
C VAL A 156 3.32 3.10 2.75
N ALA A 157 4.18 2.25 3.33
CA ALA A 157 5.59 2.53 3.53
C ALA A 157 5.93 3.80 4.33
N ASN A 158 4.99 4.37 5.08
CA ASN A 158 5.22 5.56 5.89
C ASN A 158 5.03 5.27 7.39
N HIS A 159 5.01 6.32 8.21
CA HIS A 159 5.17 6.18 9.67
C HIS A 159 4.12 6.97 10.46
N TYR A 160 3.10 7.55 9.83
CA TYR A 160 2.04 8.26 10.57
C TYR A 160 1.27 7.30 11.47
N THR A 161 0.98 7.74 12.69
CA THR A 161 0.33 6.90 13.70
C THR A 161 -1.03 6.42 13.23
N ASP A 162 -1.49 5.27 13.76
CA ASP A 162 -2.82 4.75 13.47
C ASP A 162 -3.91 5.80 13.71
N ALA A 163 -3.81 6.57 14.80
CA ALA A 163 -4.74 7.66 15.10
C ALA A 163 -4.75 8.76 14.02
N ALA A 164 -3.58 9.21 13.56
CA ALA A 164 -3.48 10.24 12.54
C ALA A 164 -4.01 9.74 11.18
N SER A 165 -3.62 8.53 10.80
CA SER A 165 -4.06 7.88 9.55
C SER A 165 -5.57 7.61 9.55
N THR A 166 -6.13 7.14 10.66
CA THR A 166 -7.57 6.88 10.81
C THR A 166 -8.37 8.19 10.75
N ALA A 167 -7.92 9.23 11.46
CA ALA A 167 -8.56 10.55 11.41
C ALA A 167 -8.53 11.14 9.99
N TYR A 168 -7.43 10.96 9.26
CA TYR A 168 -7.32 11.35 7.85
C TYR A 168 -8.28 10.54 6.96
N GLY A 169 -8.30 9.22 7.12
CA GLY A 169 -9.19 8.32 6.39
C GLY A 169 -10.66 8.69 6.55
N HIS A 170 -11.12 8.98 7.77
CA HIS A 170 -12.49 9.44 7.99
C HIS A 170 -12.83 10.74 7.27
N ARG A 171 -11.90 11.70 7.23
CA ARG A 171 -12.13 12.94 6.49
C ARG A 171 -12.23 12.68 5.00
N LEU A 172 -11.37 11.82 4.45
CA LEU A 172 -11.38 11.47 3.04
C LEU A 172 -12.63 10.67 2.65
N VAL A 173 -13.08 9.72 3.47
CA VAL A 173 -14.37 9.02 3.29
C VAL A 173 -15.51 10.02 3.21
N ARG A 174 -15.58 10.98 4.14
CA ARG A 174 -16.62 12.04 4.09
C ARG A 174 -16.50 12.91 2.85
N ALA A 175 -15.28 13.30 2.46
CA ALA A 175 -15.04 14.14 1.29
C ALA A 175 -15.40 13.43 -0.04
N LEU A 176 -15.27 12.10 -0.10
CA LEU A 176 -15.68 11.29 -1.24
C LEU A 176 -17.20 11.10 -1.32
N GLY A 177 -17.93 11.36 -0.23
CA GLY A 177 -19.39 11.19 -0.13
C GLY A 177 -19.83 9.92 0.60
N GLY A 178 -18.93 9.24 1.31
CA GLY A 178 -19.19 7.94 1.92
C GLY A 178 -19.13 6.78 0.93
N GLY A 179 -19.63 5.61 1.32
CA GLY A 179 -19.75 4.42 0.45
C GLY A 179 -18.45 3.67 0.15
N VAL A 180 -17.31 4.20 0.57
CA VAL A 180 -15.99 3.59 0.47
C VAL A 180 -15.39 3.38 1.86
N ARG A 181 -14.46 2.43 1.95
CA ARG A 181 -13.72 2.12 3.18
C ARG A 181 -12.25 2.42 3.00
N PHE A 182 -11.44 2.16 4.02
CA PHE A 182 -10.00 2.28 3.90
C PHE A 182 -9.24 1.24 4.70
N VAL A 183 -7.97 1.07 4.36
CA VAL A 183 -6.99 0.28 5.11
C VAL A 183 -5.79 1.15 5.46
N VAL A 184 -5.10 0.82 6.55
CA VAL A 184 -3.92 1.56 7.01
C VAL A 184 -2.72 0.63 7.07
N ASP A 185 -1.62 1.02 6.41
CA ASP A 185 -0.33 0.39 6.64
C ASP A 185 0.22 0.82 8.02
N SER A 186 0.34 -0.16 8.91
CA SER A 186 0.81 -0.03 10.29
C SER A 186 2.15 -0.73 10.51
N SER A 187 2.83 -1.12 9.42
CA SER A 187 4.08 -1.87 9.45
C SER A 187 5.18 -1.24 10.31
N ARG A 188 5.30 0.10 10.31
CA ARG A 188 6.44 0.82 10.92
C ARG A 188 6.06 2.07 11.72
N ASN A 189 4.77 2.25 12.06
CA ASN A 189 4.26 3.50 12.64
C ASN A 189 4.13 3.50 14.18
N GLY A 190 4.65 2.51 14.89
CA GLY A 190 4.45 2.36 16.35
C GLY A 190 5.02 3.51 17.21
N ASN A 191 5.97 4.27 16.65
CA ASN A 191 6.55 5.48 17.26
C ASN A 191 6.22 6.76 16.47
N GLY A 192 5.23 6.71 15.57
CA GLY A 192 4.83 7.82 14.72
C GLY A 192 5.89 8.21 13.67
N PRO A 193 5.76 9.39 13.04
CA PRO A 193 6.70 9.85 12.01
C PRO A 193 7.97 10.43 12.62
N TYR A 194 9.04 10.45 11.83
CA TYR A 194 10.26 11.17 12.16
C TYR A 194 10.12 12.66 11.83
N VAL A 195 10.82 13.53 12.55
CA VAL A 195 10.86 14.97 12.28
C VAL A 195 12.22 15.33 11.69
N GLY A 196 12.23 15.84 10.46
CA GLY A 196 13.44 16.29 9.77
C GLY A 196 13.37 16.10 8.26
N VAL A 197 14.49 16.33 7.59
CA VAL A 197 14.61 16.16 6.13
C VAL A 197 14.46 14.70 5.74
N ASP A 198 13.79 14.42 4.62
CA ASP A 198 13.52 13.07 4.10
C ASP A 198 12.99 12.12 5.18
N ALA A 199 12.06 12.61 6.00
CA ALA A 199 11.59 11.92 7.20
C ALA A 199 11.01 10.52 6.94
N TRP A 200 10.64 10.22 5.71
CA TRP A 200 10.09 8.94 5.28
C TRP A 200 11.18 7.90 4.95
N CYS A 201 12.40 8.29 4.58
CA CYS A 201 13.38 7.39 3.98
C CYS A 201 14.32 6.76 5.04
N ASN A 202 14.12 5.49 5.41
CA ASN A 202 14.90 4.80 6.46
C ASN A 202 15.06 5.59 7.78
N PRO A 203 14.02 6.24 8.33
CA PRO A 203 14.17 7.06 9.52
C PRO A 203 14.55 6.23 10.76
N PRO A 204 15.42 6.77 11.63
CA PRO A 204 15.78 6.11 12.89
C PRO A 204 14.62 6.16 13.90
N GLY A 205 14.71 5.29 14.91
CA GLY A 205 13.81 5.32 16.07
C GLY A 205 12.37 4.86 15.81
N ARG A 206 12.03 4.43 14.59
CA ARG A 206 10.71 3.88 14.27
C ARG A 206 10.51 2.49 14.91
N ALA A 207 9.27 2.07 15.06
CA ALA A 207 8.89 0.81 15.70
C ALA A 207 7.82 0.10 14.85
N LEU A 208 7.73 -1.23 14.97
CA LEU A 208 6.57 -1.95 14.43
C LEU A 208 5.30 -1.37 15.06
N GLY A 209 4.26 -1.17 14.25
CA GLY A 209 2.95 -0.72 14.71
C GLY A 209 2.03 -1.88 15.02
N THR A 210 0.73 -1.62 14.87
CA THR A 210 -0.33 -2.61 15.07
C THR A 210 -0.14 -3.80 14.11
N PRO A 211 -0.04 -5.05 14.57
CA PRO A 211 -0.05 -6.22 13.71
C PRO A 211 -1.31 -6.27 12.85
N PRO A 212 -1.27 -6.93 11.68
CA PRO A 212 -2.42 -6.92 10.79
C PRO A 212 -3.66 -7.54 11.44
N THR A 213 -4.79 -6.83 11.36
CA THR A 213 -6.06 -7.22 11.95
C THR A 213 -7.23 -6.54 11.24
N THR A 214 -8.35 -7.27 11.12
CA THR A 214 -9.65 -6.71 10.69
C THR A 214 -10.51 -6.29 11.89
N ARG A 215 -10.05 -6.54 13.13
CA ARG A 215 -10.73 -6.12 14.36
C ARG A 215 -10.36 -4.68 14.70
N THR A 216 -10.80 -3.75 13.87
CA THR A 216 -10.43 -2.34 13.96
C THR A 216 -11.32 -1.55 14.93
N GLY A 217 -12.55 -2.05 15.16
CA GLY A 217 -13.57 -1.35 15.94
C GLY A 217 -14.20 -0.16 15.19
N ASP A 218 -13.87 0.02 13.91
CA ASP A 218 -14.29 1.15 13.08
C ASP A 218 -14.90 0.64 11.77
N ALA A 219 -16.15 1.02 11.51
CA ALA A 219 -16.90 0.58 10.33
C ALA A 219 -16.34 1.10 8.99
N SER A 220 -15.53 2.17 9.01
CA SER A 220 -14.90 2.73 7.81
C SER A 220 -13.49 2.20 7.56
N LEU A 221 -12.83 1.65 8.59
CA LEU A 221 -11.48 1.08 8.51
C LEU A 221 -11.58 -0.45 8.47
N ASP A 222 -11.34 -1.04 7.29
CA ASP A 222 -11.48 -2.48 7.09
C ASP A 222 -10.35 -3.29 7.75
N ALA A 223 -9.12 -2.76 7.74
CA ALA A 223 -7.99 -3.44 8.33
C ALA A 223 -6.80 -2.50 8.62
N TYR A 224 -6.08 -2.83 9.69
CA TYR A 224 -4.65 -2.54 9.75
C TYR A 224 -3.91 -3.63 8.99
N LEU A 225 -3.02 -3.26 8.09
CA LEU A 225 -2.21 -4.17 7.29
C LEU A 225 -0.73 -3.82 7.46
N TRP A 226 0.15 -4.79 7.21
CA TRP A 226 1.57 -4.53 6.99
C TRP A 226 1.80 -4.60 5.48
N VAL A 227 1.60 -3.46 4.82
CA VAL A 227 1.75 -3.36 3.37
C VAL A 227 3.24 -3.30 3.04
N LYS A 228 3.97 -2.31 3.57
CA LYS A 228 5.43 -2.36 3.57
C LYS A 228 5.92 -3.51 4.45
N ARG A 229 6.92 -4.22 3.95
CA ARG A 229 7.60 -5.29 4.67
C ARG A 229 8.61 -4.72 5.67
N PRO A 230 8.41 -4.85 7.00
CA PRO A 230 9.34 -4.30 7.98
C PRO A 230 10.71 -4.95 7.88
N GLY A 231 11.71 -4.16 7.46
CA GLY A 231 13.07 -4.63 7.23
C GLY A 231 13.58 -4.44 5.82
N GLU A 232 12.71 -4.17 4.85
CA GLU A 232 13.16 -3.70 3.54
C GLU A 232 13.53 -2.22 3.60
N SER A 233 14.65 -1.86 2.97
CA SER A 233 15.08 -0.46 2.82
C SER A 233 14.08 0.35 1.99
N ASP A 234 14.01 1.65 2.28
CA ASP A 234 13.28 2.65 1.47
C ASP A 234 14.14 3.22 0.34
N GLY A 235 15.46 3.04 0.39
CA GLY A 235 16.43 3.60 -0.55
C GLY A 235 17.82 3.76 0.06
N THR A 236 18.79 4.28 -0.71
CA THR A 236 20.18 4.42 -0.24
C THR A 236 20.41 5.53 0.80
N CYS A 237 19.34 6.26 1.15
CA CYS A 237 19.34 7.27 2.18
C CYS A 237 19.80 6.70 3.54
N ARG A 238 20.48 7.53 4.33
CA ARG A 238 20.95 7.19 5.69
C ARG A 238 21.79 5.91 5.75
N GLY A 239 22.54 5.62 4.68
CA GLY A 239 23.39 4.41 4.58
C GLY A 239 22.61 3.13 4.36
N GLY A 240 21.33 3.22 3.96
CA GLY A 240 20.51 2.07 3.67
C GLY A 240 20.92 1.34 2.38
N PRO A 241 20.55 0.06 2.24
CA PRO A 241 20.62 -0.67 0.97
C PRO A 241 19.68 -0.09 -0.10
N LYS A 242 19.70 -0.65 -1.32
CA LYS A 242 18.74 -0.28 -2.38
C LYS A 242 17.29 -0.48 -1.91
N ALA A 243 16.36 0.32 -2.45
CA ALA A 243 14.95 0.20 -2.11
C ALA A 243 14.44 -1.23 -2.33
N GLY A 244 13.69 -1.76 -1.35
CA GLY A 244 13.18 -3.14 -1.36
C GLY A 244 14.18 -4.21 -0.89
N GLN A 245 15.48 -3.89 -0.78
CA GLN A 245 16.47 -4.86 -0.30
C GLN A 245 16.31 -5.10 1.21
N TRP A 246 16.35 -6.37 1.61
CA TRP A 246 16.30 -6.78 3.02
C TRP A 246 17.48 -6.23 3.82
N TRP A 247 17.18 -5.63 4.96
CA TRP A 247 18.12 -4.98 5.86
C TRP A 247 17.90 -5.46 7.31
N PRO A 248 18.66 -6.48 7.76
CA PRO A 248 18.47 -7.11 9.07
C PRO A 248 18.50 -6.15 10.26
N GLU A 249 19.43 -5.19 10.25
CA GLU A 249 19.61 -4.21 11.34
C GLU A 249 18.40 -3.30 11.47
N TYR A 250 17.81 -2.92 10.32
CA TYR A 250 16.60 -2.10 10.29
C TYR A 250 15.40 -2.87 10.85
N ALA A 251 15.21 -4.12 10.39
CA ALA A 251 14.16 -5.01 10.89
C ALA A 251 14.26 -5.22 12.41
N LEU A 252 15.48 -5.47 12.91
CA LEU A 252 15.75 -5.68 14.32
C LEU A 252 15.48 -4.40 15.13
N GLY A 253 15.85 -3.24 14.61
CA GLY A 253 15.56 -1.95 15.23
C GLY A 253 14.06 -1.72 15.40
N LEU A 254 13.28 -1.94 14.33
CA LEU A 254 11.81 -1.83 14.37
C LEU A 254 11.22 -2.77 15.44
N ALA A 255 11.67 -4.03 15.46
CA ALA A 255 11.16 -5.04 16.37
C ALA A 255 11.51 -4.76 17.84
N ARG A 256 12.73 -4.29 18.14
CA ARG A 256 13.18 -3.97 19.51
C ARG A 256 12.39 -2.82 20.14
N ARG A 257 11.91 -1.89 19.33
CA ARG A 257 11.14 -0.72 19.79
C ARG A 257 9.63 -0.91 19.72
N ALA A 258 9.17 -2.04 19.20
CA ALA A 258 7.76 -2.38 19.16
C ALA A 258 7.21 -2.51 20.58
N LYS A 259 6.13 -1.80 20.87
CA LYS A 259 5.41 -1.92 22.14
C LYS A 259 4.75 -3.30 22.20
N ASP A 260 4.73 -3.91 23.37
CA ASP A 260 4.01 -5.16 23.57
C ASP A 260 2.52 -4.91 23.40
N GLN A 261 1.86 -5.73 22.59
CA GLN A 261 0.41 -5.69 22.46
C GLN A 261 -0.23 -6.64 23.47
N PRO A 262 -1.38 -6.27 24.06
CA PRO A 262 -2.14 -7.19 24.87
C PRO A 262 -2.54 -8.43 24.03
N PRO A 263 -2.53 -9.63 24.61
CA PRO A 263 -2.96 -10.83 23.90
C PRO A 263 -4.44 -10.69 23.49
N GLY A 264 -4.72 -10.86 22.19
CA GLY A 264 -6.09 -10.90 21.66
C GLY A 264 -6.56 -9.69 20.83
N ALA A 265 -5.73 -8.69 20.58
CA ALA A 265 -5.99 -7.65 19.57
C ALA A 265 -6.00 -8.22 18.14
#